data_AF-A0A1V8SPN0-F1
#
_entry.id   AF-A0A1V8SPN0-F1
#
_cell.length_a   1.000
_cell.length_b   1.000
_cell.length_c   1.000
_cell.angle_alpha   90.00
_cell.angle_beta   90.00
_cell.angle_gamma   90.00
#
_symmetry.space_group_name_H-M   'P 1'
#
loop_
_entity.id
_entity.type
_entity.pdbx_description
1 polymer ?
#
loop_
_entity_poly.entity_id
_entity_poly.type
_entity_poly.pdbx_seq_one_letter_code
_entity_poly.pdbx_strand_id
1 'polypeptide(L)'
;MFAANENSSGTRKDSVVNAETTGVFGWNVATWDLREAVNASAELLGPEVDEFEKADLEKEEAKLIGVSLVKKSPVRFECSYYTTLRLPGSSPSGSTNIVIGRVIAVHISDSVITNGKVDIGKVQPIARCGYYEYAVIRSDAVFEMIIPGDQKNLAGLEGNAGQIKALEDKEADDAAIKSLTNDSKAQKN
;
A
#
# COMPACT_ATOMS: atom_id res chain seq x y z
N MET A 1 4.27 5.12 -0.24
CA MET A 1 4.77 6.40 -0.77
C MET A 1 3.60 7.21 -1.31
N PHE A 2 3.70 8.54 -1.31
CA PHE A 2 2.77 9.40 -2.04
C PHE A 2 3.53 10.56 -2.69
N ALA A 3 2.93 11.17 -3.71
CA ALA A 3 3.50 12.34 -4.38
C ALA A 3 2.55 13.53 -4.24
N ALA A 4 3.11 14.71 -4.04
CA ALA A 4 2.35 15.95 -3.96
C ALA A 4 3.11 17.09 -4.62
N ASN A 5 2.42 17.82 -5.50
CA ASN A 5 2.95 18.99 -6.18
C ASN A 5 2.95 20.19 -5.23
N GLU A 6 3.79 21.18 -5.54
CA GLU A 6 3.70 22.50 -4.93
C GLU A 6 2.53 23.30 -5.53
N ASN A 7 2.00 24.25 -4.78
CA ASN A 7 0.97 25.14 -5.30
C ASN A 7 1.57 26.17 -6.28
N SER A 8 0.73 27.03 -6.87
CA SER A 8 1.16 28.07 -7.82
C SER A 8 2.19 29.06 -7.24
N SER A 9 2.26 29.19 -5.91
CA SER A 9 3.19 30.05 -5.20
C SER A 9 4.45 29.32 -4.71
N GLY A 10 4.61 28.03 -5.03
CA GLY A 10 5.76 27.21 -4.58
C GLY A 10 5.66 26.73 -3.13
N THR A 11 4.49 26.85 -2.50
CA THR A 11 4.24 26.30 -1.18
C THR A 11 4.00 24.80 -1.29
N ARG A 12 4.63 24.03 -0.40
CA ARG A 12 4.43 22.58 -0.30
C ARG A 12 3.07 22.27 0.29
N LYS A 13 2.43 21.19 -0.17
CA LYS A 13 1.17 20.69 0.39
C LYS A 13 1.33 20.29 1.86
N ASP A 14 0.30 20.53 2.66
CA ASP A 14 0.30 20.26 4.10
C ASP A 14 0.55 18.79 4.41
N SER A 15 0.05 17.86 3.58
CA SER A 15 0.35 16.42 3.75
C SER A 15 1.85 16.11 3.74
N VAL A 16 2.64 16.84 2.96
CA VAL A 16 4.10 16.66 2.91
C VAL A 16 4.75 17.22 4.17
N VAL A 17 4.38 18.44 4.55
CA VAL A 17 4.89 19.12 5.74
C VAL A 17 4.54 18.34 7.00
N ASN A 18 3.31 17.85 7.11
CA ASN A 18 2.82 17.07 8.23
C ASN A 18 3.54 15.73 8.34
N ALA A 19 3.77 15.02 7.23
CA ALA A 19 4.53 13.76 7.25
C ALA A 19 5.98 13.96 7.75
N GLU A 20 6.65 15.02 7.32
CA GLU A 20 8.03 15.33 7.74
C GLU A 20 8.12 15.76 9.20
N THR A 21 7.18 16.58 9.66
CA THR A 21 7.20 17.16 11.00
C THR A 21 6.74 16.18 12.08
N THR A 22 5.71 15.38 11.79
CA THR A 22 5.18 14.38 12.72
C THR A 22 5.90 13.04 12.64
N GLY A 23 6.61 12.79 11.53
CA GLY A 23 7.31 11.53 11.29
C GLY A 23 6.39 10.35 10.93
N VAL A 24 5.10 10.58 10.69
CA VAL A 24 4.10 9.53 10.42
C VAL A 24 3.05 10.00 9.43
N PHE A 25 2.38 9.07 8.75
CA PHE A 25 1.19 9.35 7.96
C PHE A 25 0.33 8.10 7.75
N GLY A 26 -0.98 8.31 7.58
CA GLY A 26 -1.92 7.27 7.17
C GLY A 26 -2.04 7.19 5.65
N TRP A 27 -2.07 5.99 5.09
CA TRP A 27 -2.41 5.73 3.70
C TRP A 27 -3.70 4.95 3.62
N ASN A 28 -4.62 5.36 2.75
CA ASN A 28 -5.93 4.74 2.58
C ASN A 28 -6.11 4.43 1.09
N VAL A 29 -6.58 3.22 0.76
CA VAL A 29 -6.90 2.90 -0.63
C VAL A 29 -8.10 3.73 -1.08
N ALA A 30 -7.95 4.45 -2.19
CA ALA A 30 -9.05 5.16 -2.81
C ALA A 30 -9.95 4.16 -3.56
N THR A 31 -11.21 4.05 -3.16
CA THR A 31 -12.18 3.11 -3.75
C THR A 31 -13.30 3.85 -4.50
N TRP A 32 -14.05 3.11 -5.31
CA TRP A 32 -15.20 3.63 -6.04
C TRP A 32 -16.24 4.33 -5.14
N ASP A 33 -16.50 3.76 -3.97
CA ASP A 33 -17.48 4.30 -3.01
C ASP A 33 -16.97 5.58 -2.33
N LEU A 34 -15.65 5.78 -2.28
CA LEU A 34 -15.01 6.97 -1.70
C LEU A 34 -14.63 8.02 -2.74
N ARG A 35 -14.90 7.82 -4.03
CA ARG A 35 -14.40 8.68 -5.11
C ARG A 35 -14.79 10.16 -4.96
N GLU A 36 -16.00 10.44 -4.48
CA GLU A 36 -16.47 11.83 -4.32
C GLU A 36 -15.71 12.51 -3.18
N ALA A 37 -15.45 11.78 -2.08
CA ALA A 37 -14.66 12.29 -0.96
C ALA A 37 -13.19 12.51 -1.37
N VAL A 38 -12.62 11.59 -2.16
CA VAL A 38 -11.27 11.74 -2.75
C VAL A 38 -11.19 13.00 -3.63
N ASN A 39 -12.23 13.28 -4.42
CA ASN A 39 -12.28 14.47 -5.25
C ASN A 39 -12.46 15.74 -4.41
N ALA A 40 -13.33 15.72 -3.40
CA ALA A 40 -13.58 16.84 -2.50
C ALA A 40 -12.33 17.22 -1.69
N SER A 41 -11.57 16.23 -1.18
CA SER A 41 -10.35 16.48 -0.41
C SER A 41 -9.19 17.03 -1.25
N ALA A 42 -9.33 17.13 -2.57
CA ALA A 42 -8.33 17.74 -3.45
C ALA A 42 -8.46 19.26 -3.56
N GLU A 43 -9.54 19.85 -3.03
CA GLU A 43 -9.76 21.29 -2.98
C GLU A 43 -8.58 22.01 -2.30
N LEU A 44 -8.26 23.22 -2.76
CA LEU A 44 -7.21 24.02 -2.12
C LEU A 44 -7.81 24.77 -0.93
N LEU A 45 -7.63 24.19 0.26
CA LEU A 45 -8.10 24.74 1.52
C LEU A 45 -6.92 25.30 2.34
N GLY A 46 -7.25 26.05 3.39
CA GLY A 46 -6.27 26.50 4.37
C GLY A 46 -5.81 25.35 5.27
N PRO A 47 -4.59 25.43 5.85
CA PRO A 47 -4.02 24.37 6.69
C PRO A 47 -4.82 24.10 7.98
N GLU A 48 -5.68 25.03 8.39
CA GLU A 48 -6.58 24.90 9.53
C GLU A 48 -7.87 24.11 9.22
N VAL A 49 -8.16 23.84 7.95
CA VAL A 49 -9.39 23.18 7.53
C VAL A 49 -9.17 21.67 7.47
N ASP A 50 -10.02 20.92 8.15
CA ASP A 50 -9.97 19.47 8.16
C ASP A 50 -10.75 18.88 6.97
N GLU A 51 -10.03 18.27 6.02
CA GLU A 51 -10.67 17.66 4.86
C GLU A 51 -11.57 16.47 5.20
N PHE A 52 -11.40 15.81 6.35
CA PHE A 52 -12.33 14.76 6.77
C PHE A 52 -13.73 15.32 6.99
N GLU A 53 -13.84 16.45 7.69
CA GLU A 53 -15.13 17.09 7.96
C GLU A 53 -15.76 17.59 6.66
N LYS A 54 -14.95 18.23 5.81
CA LYS A 54 -15.38 18.76 4.50
C LYS A 54 -15.88 17.67 3.56
N ALA A 55 -15.24 16.50 3.57
CA ALA A 55 -15.56 15.38 2.70
C ALA A 55 -16.54 14.36 3.33
N ASP A 56 -17.11 14.67 4.50
CA ASP A 56 -18.02 13.79 5.26
C ASP A 56 -17.44 12.38 5.50
N LEU A 57 -16.17 12.35 5.94
CA LEU A 57 -15.43 11.12 6.22
C LEU A 57 -15.35 10.87 7.73
N GLU A 58 -15.78 9.67 8.13
CA GLU A 58 -15.57 9.19 9.48
C GLU A 58 -14.10 8.82 9.70
N LYS A 59 -13.51 9.37 10.77
CA LYS A 59 -12.16 9.08 11.23
C LYS A 59 -12.14 7.78 12.02
N GLU A 60 -11.06 7.02 11.85
CA GLU A 60 -10.68 5.93 12.75
C GLU A 60 -9.30 6.20 13.32
N GLU A 61 -9.15 6.11 14.64
CA GLU A 61 -7.83 6.26 15.28
C GLU A 61 -6.91 5.11 14.87
N ALA A 62 -5.70 5.46 14.44
CA ALA A 62 -4.66 4.48 14.15
C ALA A 62 -4.14 3.82 15.44
N LYS A 63 -3.56 2.62 15.32
CA LYS A 63 -3.09 1.84 16.47
C LYS A 63 -1.69 2.23 16.93
N LEU A 64 -0.79 2.55 16.00
CA LEU A 64 0.64 2.78 16.26
C LEU A 64 1.08 4.22 15.96
N ILE A 65 0.26 5.01 15.25
CA ILE A 65 0.57 6.40 14.91
C ILE A 65 -0.52 7.35 15.42
N GLY A 66 -0.14 8.58 15.76
CA GLY A 66 -1.06 9.61 16.28
C GLY A 66 -1.85 10.35 15.20
N VAL A 67 -2.27 9.66 14.12
CA VAL A 67 -3.06 10.25 13.03
C VAL A 67 -4.25 9.37 12.67
N SER A 68 -5.37 9.98 12.29
CA SER A 68 -6.57 9.23 11.93
C SER A 68 -6.50 8.64 10.51
N LEU A 69 -7.17 7.51 10.31
CA LEU A 69 -7.38 6.83 9.04
C LEU A 69 -8.82 7.04 8.55
N VAL A 70 -9.08 6.79 7.26
CA VAL A 70 -10.44 6.84 6.70
C VAL A 70 -11.16 5.55 7.05
N LYS A 71 -12.13 5.59 7.97
CA LYS A 71 -12.80 4.38 8.49
C LYS A 71 -13.39 3.49 7.40
N LYS A 72 -13.99 4.11 6.39
CA LYS A 72 -14.64 3.41 5.25
C LYS A 72 -13.66 2.81 4.24
N SER A 73 -12.36 3.13 4.31
CA SER A 73 -11.36 2.56 3.39
C SER A 73 -11.06 1.11 3.79
N PRO A 74 -11.24 0.11 2.90
CA PRO A 74 -11.10 -1.30 3.27
C PRO A 74 -9.64 -1.74 3.43
N VAL A 75 -8.68 -1.02 2.86
CA VAL A 75 -7.24 -1.26 3.03
C VAL A 75 -6.58 0.04 3.47
N ARG A 76 -5.86 0.00 4.59
CA ARG A 76 -5.23 1.18 5.20
C ARG A 76 -3.89 0.80 5.79
N PHE A 77 -2.91 1.68 5.63
CA PHE A 77 -1.58 1.50 6.17
C PHE A 77 -1.24 2.61 7.13
N GLU A 78 -0.63 2.23 8.24
CA GLU A 78 0.08 3.16 9.10
C GLU A 78 1.53 3.19 8.65
N CYS A 79 2.03 4.38 8.33
CA CYS A 79 3.38 4.56 7.82
C CYS A 79 4.21 5.43 8.77
N SER A 80 5.44 5.03 9.03
CA SER A 80 6.47 5.95 9.52
C SER A 80 7.15 6.64 8.34
N TYR A 81 7.36 7.93 8.44
CA TYR A 81 8.12 8.71 7.47
C TYR A 81 9.56 8.21 7.39
N TYR A 82 10.09 8.13 6.18
CA TYR A 82 11.48 7.74 5.93
C TYR A 82 12.26 8.88 5.26
N THR A 83 11.77 9.38 4.13
CA THR A 83 12.43 10.49 3.41
C THR A 83 11.49 11.16 2.42
N THR A 84 11.83 12.38 2.01
CA THR A 84 11.20 13.09 0.90
C THR A 84 12.23 13.38 -0.18
N LEU A 85 11.95 12.97 -1.42
CA LEU A 85 12.71 13.37 -2.60
C LEU A 85 11.99 14.54 -3.28
N ARG A 86 12.66 15.68 -3.42
CA ARG A 86 12.13 16.84 -4.14
C ARG A 86 12.61 16.83 -5.58
N LEU A 87 11.67 16.80 -6.51
CA LEU A 87 11.92 16.88 -7.94
C LEU A 87 11.57 18.29 -8.44
N PRO A 88 12.55 19.07 -8.93
CA PRO A 88 12.29 20.39 -9.45
C PRO A 88 11.57 20.32 -10.80
N GLY A 89 10.55 21.17 -10.98
CA GLY A 89 9.89 21.39 -12.26
C GLY A 89 10.32 22.70 -12.91
N SER A 90 9.84 22.95 -14.13
CA SER A 90 10.04 24.22 -14.83
C SER A 90 9.23 25.39 -14.26
N SER A 91 8.29 25.11 -13.35
CA SER A 91 7.50 26.08 -12.60
C SER A 91 7.34 25.59 -11.15
N PRO A 92 6.90 26.45 -10.22
CA PRO A 92 6.55 26.01 -8.87
C PRO A 92 5.53 24.86 -8.89
N SER A 93 4.44 25.00 -9.64
CA SER A 93 3.41 23.96 -9.79
C SER A 93 3.89 22.68 -10.47
N GLY A 94 5.00 22.73 -11.21
CA GLY A 94 5.64 21.56 -11.81
C GLY A 94 6.60 20.84 -10.87
N SER A 95 6.94 21.42 -9.73
CA SER A 95 7.81 20.78 -8.73
C SER A 95 7.00 19.79 -7.89
N THR A 96 7.59 18.62 -7.66
CA THR A 96 6.91 17.50 -6.98
C THR A 96 7.73 17.00 -5.80
N ASN A 97 7.05 16.70 -4.70
CA ASN A 97 7.64 16.04 -3.54
C ASN A 97 7.18 14.57 -3.53
N ILE A 98 8.13 13.64 -3.48
CA ILE A 98 7.88 12.21 -3.34
C ILE A 98 8.19 11.82 -1.91
N VAL A 99 7.15 11.53 -1.13
CA VAL A 99 7.27 11.10 0.26
C VAL A 99 7.32 9.58 0.32
N ILE A 100 8.39 9.05 0.89
CA ILE A 100 8.63 7.64 1.11
C ILE A 100 8.49 7.37 2.60
N GLY A 101 7.70 6.35 2.93
CA GLY A 101 7.50 5.89 4.30
C GLY A 101 7.53 4.37 4.37
N ARG A 102 7.84 3.86 5.56
CA ARG A 102 7.82 2.44 5.89
C ARG A 102 6.45 2.08 6.45
N VAL A 103 5.80 1.06 5.89
CA VAL A 103 4.57 0.50 6.45
C VAL A 103 4.91 -0.21 7.76
N ILE A 104 4.24 0.18 8.85
CA ILE A 104 4.43 -0.38 10.19
C ILE A 104 3.17 -1.09 10.72
N ALA A 105 1.99 -0.78 10.18
CA ALA A 105 0.79 -1.60 10.37
C ALA A 105 -0.07 -1.60 9.11
N VAL A 106 -0.80 -2.71 8.92
CA VAL A 106 -1.73 -2.92 7.82
C VAL A 106 -3.09 -3.29 8.39
N HIS A 107 -4.13 -2.61 7.92
CA HIS A 107 -5.53 -2.89 8.25
C HIS A 107 -6.25 -3.27 6.96
N ILE A 108 -6.81 -4.47 6.93
CA ILE A 108 -7.60 -4.98 5.79
C ILE A 108 -8.95 -5.42 6.35
N SER A 109 -10.04 -4.95 5.75
CA SER A 109 -11.38 -5.41 6.07
C SER A 109 -11.57 -6.85 5.58
N ASP A 110 -12.12 -7.72 6.43
CA ASP A 110 -12.45 -9.10 6.05
C ASP A 110 -13.41 -9.17 4.84
N SER A 111 -14.20 -8.12 4.62
CA SER A 111 -15.13 -8.03 3.49
C SER A 111 -14.44 -8.09 2.12
N VAL A 112 -13.19 -7.65 2.03
CA VAL A 112 -12.39 -7.66 0.79
C VAL A 112 -11.37 -8.78 0.75
N ILE A 113 -11.45 -9.75 1.68
CA ILE A 113 -10.59 -10.94 1.67
C ILE A 113 -11.34 -12.10 1.04
N THR A 114 -10.69 -12.80 0.12
CA THR A 114 -11.18 -14.04 -0.50
C THR A 114 -10.04 -15.06 -0.43
N ASN A 115 -10.27 -16.22 0.19
CA ASN A 115 -9.28 -17.30 0.33
C ASN A 115 -7.92 -16.84 0.92
N GLY A 116 -7.97 -15.96 1.92
CA GLY A 116 -6.77 -15.43 2.59
C GLY A 116 -5.96 -14.42 1.77
N LYS A 117 -6.47 -13.99 0.60
CA LYS A 117 -5.87 -12.97 -0.26
C LYS A 117 -6.78 -11.76 -0.37
N VAL A 118 -6.21 -10.59 -0.64
CA VAL A 118 -7.00 -9.38 -0.95
C VAL A 118 -7.64 -9.56 -2.32
N ASP A 119 -8.95 -9.47 -2.35
CA ASP A 119 -9.77 -9.52 -3.56
C ASP A 119 -9.92 -8.11 -4.12
N ILE A 120 -9.09 -7.78 -5.11
CA ILE A 120 -9.06 -6.43 -5.69
C ILE A 120 -10.39 -6.03 -6.35
N GLY A 121 -11.14 -7.00 -6.85
CA GLY A 121 -12.47 -6.78 -7.44
C GLY A 121 -13.51 -6.35 -6.40
N LYS A 122 -13.36 -6.80 -5.14
CA LYS A 122 -14.16 -6.32 -4.00
C LYS A 122 -13.67 -4.98 -3.46
N VAL A 123 -12.35 -4.72 -3.50
CA VAL A 123 -11.79 -3.42 -3.09
C VAL A 123 -12.27 -2.29 -4.01
N GLN A 124 -12.42 -2.56 -5.31
CA GLN A 124 -12.78 -1.57 -6.34
C GLN A 124 -11.93 -0.29 -6.26
N PRO A 125 -10.59 -0.40 -6.29
CA PRO A 125 -9.73 0.77 -6.25
C PRO A 125 -9.93 1.64 -7.49
N ILE A 126 -9.84 2.95 -7.33
CA ILE A 126 -9.83 3.89 -8.44
C ILE A 126 -8.40 4.24 -8.85
N ALA A 127 -8.17 4.40 -10.15
CA ALA A 127 -6.92 4.84 -10.72
C ALA A 127 -7.12 6.17 -11.44
N ARG A 128 -6.19 7.12 -11.26
CA ARG A 128 -6.15 8.36 -12.06
C ARG A 128 -5.48 8.06 -13.40
N CYS A 129 -6.18 8.27 -14.51
CA CYS A 129 -5.72 7.90 -15.85
C CYS A 129 -5.07 9.06 -16.62
N GLY A 130 -5.42 10.30 -16.28
CA GLY A 130 -4.94 11.52 -16.93
C GLY A 130 -5.99 12.62 -16.83
N TYR A 131 -5.62 13.89 -16.95
CA TYR A 131 -6.56 15.02 -16.85
C TYR A 131 -7.50 14.87 -15.65
N TYR A 132 -8.82 14.76 -15.85
CA TYR A 132 -9.83 14.49 -14.83
C TYR A 132 -10.42 13.08 -14.90
N GLU A 133 -9.79 12.18 -15.65
CA GLU A 133 -10.27 10.84 -15.92
C GLU A 133 -9.83 9.86 -14.83
N TYR A 134 -10.77 9.01 -14.43
CA TYR A 134 -10.56 7.93 -13.49
C TYR A 134 -11.08 6.62 -14.07
N ALA A 135 -10.40 5.54 -13.72
CA ALA A 135 -10.87 4.17 -13.91
C ALA A 135 -11.14 3.51 -12.57
N VAL A 136 -11.96 2.46 -12.57
CA VAL A 136 -12.21 1.59 -11.42
C VAL A 136 -11.85 0.17 -11.80
N ILE A 137 -11.08 -0.51 -10.95
CA ILE A 137 -10.76 -1.92 -11.15
C ILE A 137 -11.93 -2.76 -10.63
N ARG A 138 -12.68 -3.36 -11.54
CA ARG A 138 -13.81 -4.25 -11.22
C ARG A 138 -13.39 -5.71 -11.40
N SER A 139 -14.13 -6.63 -10.78
CA SER A 139 -13.84 -8.07 -10.81
C SER A 139 -13.79 -8.65 -12.22
N ASP A 140 -14.56 -8.12 -13.16
CA ASP A 140 -14.58 -8.51 -14.58
C ASP A 140 -13.35 -8.03 -15.38
N ALA A 141 -12.58 -7.09 -14.83
CA ALA A 141 -11.34 -6.59 -15.42
C ALA A 141 -10.07 -7.26 -14.85
N VAL A 142 -10.22 -8.14 -13.86
CA VAL A 142 -9.09 -8.82 -13.20
C VAL A 142 -8.80 -10.14 -13.90
N PHE A 143 -7.53 -10.38 -14.22
CA PHE A 143 -7.05 -11.64 -14.78
C PHE A 143 -5.68 -11.98 -14.18
N GLU A 144 -5.35 -13.27 -14.15
CA GLU A 144 -4.10 -13.76 -13.58
C GLU A 144 -3.01 -13.86 -14.65
N MET A 145 -1.82 -13.40 -14.31
CA MET A 145 -0.61 -13.60 -15.11
C MET A 145 0.47 -14.21 -14.21
N ILE A 146 0.56 -15.53 -14.23
CA ILE A 146 1.58 -16.26 -13.50
C ILE A 146 2.85 -16.30 -14.34
N ILE A 147 3.96 -15.82 -13.79
CA ILE A 147 5.27 -15.83 -14.46
C ILE A 147 5.66 -17.30 -14.71
N PRO A 148 5.93 -17.71 -15.97
CA PRO A 148 6.43 -19.05 -16.24
C PRO A 148 7.82 -19.26 -15.62
N GLY A 149 8.06 -20.37 -14.95
CA GLY A 149 9.38 -20.69 -14.38
C GLY A 149 9.33 -21.47 -13.07
N ASP A 150 10.46 -21.46 -12.35
CA ASP A 150 10.60 -22.13 -11.05
C ASP A 150 9.69 -21.49 -9.99
N GLN A 151 8.79 -22.28 -9.42
CA GLN A 151 7.83 -21.86 -8.39
C GLN A 151 8.51 -21.28 -7.15
N LYS A 152 9.77 -21.62 -6.88
CA LYS A 152 10.54 -21.03 -5.75
C LYS A 152 10.70 -19.53 -5.89
N ASN A 153 10.90 -19.04 -7.11
CA ASN A 153 11.02 -17.61 -7.39
C ASN A 153 9.67 -16.88 -7.32
N LEU A 154 8.55 -17.62 -7.29
CA LEU A 154 7.20 -17.09 -7.31
C LEU A 154 6.57 -16.99 -5.91
N ALA A 155 7.09 -17.74 -4.94
CA ALA A 155 6.54 -17.82 -3.59
C ALA A 155 6.41 -16.44 -2.90
N GLY A 156 7.35 -15.52 -3.19
CA GLY A 156 7.32 -14.15 -2.66
C GLY A 156 6.28 -13.22 -3.31
N LEU A 157 5.77 -13.56 -4.49
CA LEU A 157 4.90 -12.68 -5.29
C LEU A 157 3.43 -12.77 -4.89
N GLU A 158 3.01 -13.90 -4.32
CA GLU A 158 1.60 -14.12 -3.95
C GLU A 158 1.19 -13.43 -2.65
N GLY A 159 2.15 -12.85 -1.90
CA GLY A 159 1.89 -12.22 -0.62
C GLY A 159 1.41 -13.17 0.48
N ASN A 160 1.49 -14.49 0.26
CA ASN A 160 1.08 -15.51 1.22
C ASN A 160 2.27 -15.91 2.10
N ALA A 161 2.47 -15.19 3.21
CA ALA A 161 3.55 -15.46 4.16
C ALA A 161 3.52 -16.89 4.73
N GLY A 162 2.34 -17.52 4.82
CA GLY A 162 2.19 -18.90 5.28
C GLY A 162 2.73 -19.93 4.29
N GLN A 163 2.54 -19.69 2.98
CA GLN A 163 3.09 -20.57 1.94
C GLN A 163 4.60 -20.45 1.82
N ILE A 164 5.17 -19.24 1.96
CA ILE A 164 6.63 -19.05 1.99
C ILE A 164 7.24 -19.88 3.11
N LYS A 165 6.69 -19.74 4.33
CA LYS A 165 7.17 -20.50 5.49
C LYS A 165 7.01 -22.01 5.31
N ALA A 166 5.88 -22.47 4.76
CA ALA A 166 5.66 -23.89 4.49
C ALA A 166 6.62 -24.46 3.43
N LEU A 167 7.05 -23.65 2.45
CA LEU A 167 8.05 -24.04 1.45
C LEU A 167 9.45 -24.12 2.07
N GLU A 168 9.82 -23.15 2.92
CA GLU A 168 11.08 -23.15 3.68
C GLU A 168 11.15 -24.36 4.63
N ASP A 169 10.08 -24.64 5.36
CA ASP A 169 10.00 -25.78 6.29
C ASP A 169 10.13 -27.12 5.55
N LYS A 170 9.50 -27.26 4.38
CA LYS A 170 9.59 -28.47 3.55
C LYS A 170 10.99 -28.67 2.97
N GLU A 171 11.70 -27.60 2.60
CA GLU A 171 13.09 -27.68 2.15
C GLU A 171 14.04 -28.11 3.27
N ALA A 172 13.80 -27.65 4.50
CA ALA A 172 14.56 -28.08 5.67
C ALA A 172 14.40 -29.59 5.92
N ASP A 173 13.16 -30.10 5.81
CA ASP A 173 12.86 -31.53 5.94
C ASP A 173 13.50 -32.37 4.82
N ASP A 174 13.37 -31.94 3.56
CA ASP A 174 13.97 -32.63 2.41
C ASP A 174 15.51 -32.65 2.49
N ALA A 175 16.13 -31.58 2.98
CA ALA A 175 17.57 -31.52 3.21
C ALA A 175 18.02 -32.45 4.35
N ALA A 176 17.26 -32.52 5.45
CA ALA A 176 17.54 -33.42 6.57
C ALA A 176 17.42 -34.91 6.17
N ILE A 177 16.42 -35.26 5.37
CA ILE A 177 16.26 -36.62 4.83
C ILE A 177 17.46 -36.99 3.92
N LYS A 178 17.95 -36.03 3.14
CA LYS A 178 19.10 -36.24 2.24
C LYS A 178 20.43 -36.41 2.99
N SER A 179 20.63 -35.76 4.13
CA SER A 179 21.84 -35.98 4.95
C SER A 179 21.82 -37.37 5.60
N LEU A 180 20.69 -37.80 6.16
CA LEU A 180 20.52 -39.12 6.79
C LEU A 180 20.73 -40.28 5.81
N THR A 181 20.31 -40.11 4.56
CA THR A 181 20.50 -41.11 3.49
C THR A 181 21.92 -41.16 2.94
N ASN A 182 22.69 -40.07 3.07
CA ASN A 182 24.12 -40.04 2.70
C ASN A 182 25.01 -40.65 3.79
N ASP A 183 24.72 -40.40 5.07
CA ASP A 183 25.47 -40.97 6.20
C ASP A 183 25.30 -42.51 6.28
N SER A 184 24.10 -43.01 5.97
CA SER A 184 23.81 -44.45 5.93
C SER A 184 24.42 -45.19 4.74
N LYS A 185 24.82 -44.47 3.67
CA LYS A 185 25.62 -45.02 2.56
C LYS A 185 27.12 -45.01 2.86
N ALA A 186 27.62 -44.05 3.65
CA ALA A 186 29.02 -43.98 4.05
C ALA A 186 29.42 -45.07 5.08
N GLN A 187 28.48 -45.54 5.90
CA GLN A 187 28.73 -46.60 6.90
C GLN A 187 28.64 -48.05 6.36
N LYS A 188 28.36 -48.25 5.06
CA LYS A 188 28.21 -49.57 4.43
C LYS A 188 29.37 -49.97 3.51
N ASN A 189 30.46 -49.18 3.47
CA ASN A 189 31.70 -49.51 2.75
C ASN A 189 32.84 -49.77 3.74
#